data_AF-A0A836EVM9-F1
#
_entry.id   AF-A0A836EVM9-F1
#
_cell.length_a   1.000
_cell.length_b   1.000
_cell.length_c   1.000
_cell.angle_alpha   90.00
_cell.angle_beta   90.00
_cell.angle_gamma   90.00
#
_symmetry.space_group_name_H-M   'P 1'
#
loop_
_entity.id
_entity.type
_entity.pdbx_description
1 polymer ?
#
loop_
_entity_poly.entity_id
_entity_poly.type
_entity_poly.pdbx_seq_one_letter_code
_entity_poly.pdbx_strand_id
1 'polypeptide(L)'
;NGEGKKVRELADATKISTERTRHILGEILHMKKLSCRWVPRMLTPDQKHERESTSKEYLDLLMRNRADFWRRLVTVDETWIHYYTPENRMSARQWTEGVFCRPSGKLLFRRDQEVGKSLA
;
A
#
# COMPACT_ATOMS: atom_id res chain seq x y z
N ASN A 1 14.43 8.54 1.71
CA ASN A 1 14.34 8.57 0.23
C ASN A 1 14.86 7.27 -0.36
N GLY A 2 14.06 6.21 -0.38
CA GLY A 2 14.42 4.94 -1.02
C GLY A 2 13.40 4.62 -2.10
N GLU A 3 13.55 5.19 -3.30
CA GLU A 3 12.71 4.81 -4.42
C GLU A 3 13.09 3.40 -4.88
N GLY A 4 12.16 2.44 -4.75
CA GLY A 4 12.36 1.09 -5.25
C GLY A 4 12.55 1.09 -6.77
N LYS A 5 13.72 0.64 -7.24
CA LYS A 5 14.05 0.50 -8.68
C LYS A 5 13.75 -0.90 -9.18
N LYS A 6 13.37 -1.01 -10.45
CA LYS A 6 13.18 -2.33 -11.10
C LYS A 6 14.55 -2.92 -11.48
N VAL A 7 14.63 -4.26 -11.53
CA VAL A 7 15.88 -4.96 -11.90
C VAL A 7 16.39 -4.54 -13.28
N ARG A 8 15.48 -4.30 -14.24
CA ARG A 8 15.84 -3.84 -15.59
C ARG A 8 16.51 -2.47 -15.56
N GLU A 9 15.94 -1.51 -14.85
CA GLU A 9 16.51 -0.16 -14.69
C GLU A 9 17.89 -0.20 -14.03
N LEU A 10 18.09 -1.08 -13.05
CA LEU A 10 19.39 -1.28 -12.39
C LEU A 10 20.42 -1.93 -13.33
N ALA A 11 20.01 -2.94 -14.10
CA ALA A 11 20.85 -3.58 -15.11
C ALA A 11 21.28 -2.59 -16.21
N ASP A 12 20.35 -1.76 -16.69
CA ASP A 12 20.59 -0.77 -17.74
C ASP A 12 21.53 0.36 -17.28
N ALA A 13 21.41 0.76 -16.01
CA ALA A 13 22.27 1.77 -15.38
C ALA A 13 23.68 1.24 -15.07
N THR A 14 23.79 -0.01 -14.63
CA THR A 14 25.08 -0.63 -14.26
C THR A 14 25.78 -1.33 -15.41
N LYS A 15 25.11 -1.49 -16.57
CA LYS A 15 25.56 -2.26 -17.74
C LYS A 15 25.91 -3.71 -17.39
N ILE A 16 25.21 -4.28 -16.41
CA ILE A 16 25.35 -5.66 -15.95
C ILE A 16 24.12 -6.45 -16.42
N SER A 17 24.28 -7.76 -16.67
CA SER A 17 23.14 -8.61 -17.03
C SER A 17 22.10 -8.66 -15.90
N THR A 18 20.82 -8.71 -16.26
CA THR A 18 19.71 -8.72 -15.27
C THR A 18 19.80 -9.87 -14.26
N GLU A 19 20.36 -11.00 -14.66
CA GLU A 19 20.60 -12.16 -13.79
C GLU A 19 21.68 -11.86 -12.76
N ARG A 20 22.81 -11.28 -13.19
CA ARG A 20 23.90 -10.90 -12.29
C ARG A 20 23.47 -9.79 -11.34
N THR A 21 22.67 -8.82 -11.80
CA THR A 21 22.04 -7.82 -10.93
C THR A 21 21.16 -8.46 -9.87
N ARG A 22 20.33 -9.47 -10.21
CA ARG A 22 19.49 -10.18 -9.24
C ARG A 22 20.34 -10.91 -8.19
N HIS A 23 21.42 -11.57 -8.62
CA HIS A 23 22.32 -12.28 -7.72
C HIS A 23 23.01 -11.32 -6.74
N ILE A 24 23.50 -10.18 -7.20
CA ILE A 24 24.12 -9.16 -6.33
C ILE A 24 23.09 -8.63 -5.31
N LEU A 25 21.87 -8.31 -5.76
CA LEU A 25 20.82 -7.79 -4.86
C LEU A 25 20.42 -8.81 -3.79
N GLY A 26 20.22 -10.08 -4.14
CA GLY A 26 19.75 -11.11 -3.21
C GLY A 26 20.85 -11.70 -2.33
N GLU A 27 21.96 -12.12 -2.93
CA GLU A 27 23.00 -12.93 -2.26
C GLU A 27 24.09 -12.08 -1.63
N ILE A 28 24.48 -10.95 -2.23
CA ILE A 28 25.59 -10.12 -1.74
C ILE A 28 25.05 -9.00 -0.83
N LEU A 29 24.01 -8.30 -1.29
CA LEU A 29 23.44 -7.16 -0.59
C LEU A 29 22.29 -7.56 0.36
N HIS A 30 21.89 -8.85 0.37
CA HIS A 30 20.81 -9.39 1.20
C HIS A 30 19.50 -8.57 1.13
N MET A 31 19.24 -7.96 -0.03
CA MET A 31 18.03 -7.18 -0.26
C MET A 31 16.84 -8.11 -0.46
N LYS A 32 15.66 -7.67 -0.01
CA LYS A 32 14.43 -8.44 -0.17
C LYS A 32 13.56 -7.79 -1.23
N LYS A 33 12.92 -8.63 -2.04
CA LYS A 33 11.90 -8.19 -3.00
C LYS A 33 10.60 -7.96 -2.25
N LEU A 34 10.21 -6.70 -2.11
CA LEU A 34 8.94 -6.34 -1.50
C LEU A 34 7.87 -6.19 -2.59
N SER A 35 6.68 -6.73 -2.31
CA SER A 35 5.48 -6.32 -3.05
C SER A 35 4.97 -5.03 -2.44
N CYS A 36 4.76 -4.01 -3.26
CA CYS A 36 4.02 -2.82 -2.84
C CYS A 36 2.63 -3.24 -2.33
N ARG A 37 2.25 -2.74 -1.16
CA ARG A 37 0.88 -2.85 -0.65
C ARG A 37 0.09 -1.68 -1.21
N TRP A 38 -1.08 -1.96 -1.76
CA TRP A 38 -2.03 -0.91 -2.15
C TRP A 38 -2.53 -0.21 -0.91
N VAL A 39 -2.40 1.11 -0.88
CA VAL A 39 -2.97 1.96 0.17
C VAL A 39 -3.98 2.88 -0.50
N PRO A 40 -5.27 2.81 -0.12
CA PRO A 40 -6.34 3.56 -0.77
C PRO A 40 -6.08 5.07 -0.86
N ARG A 41 -5.46 5.66 0.17
CA ARG A 41 -5.18 7.10 0.23
C ARG A 41 -3.99 7.42 1.12
N MET A 42 -3.17 8.39 0.72
CA MET A 42 -2.24 9.04 1.67
C MET A 42 -3.02 9.95 2.59
N LEU A 43 -2.96 9.65 3.89
CA LEU A 43 -3.53 10.51 4.91
C LEU A 43 -2.56 11.64 5.26
N THR A 44 -3.09 12.86 5.39
CA THR A 44 -2.36 13.99 5.97
C THR A 44 -2.06 13.73 7.46
N PRO A 45 -1.07 14.41 8.06
CA PRO A 45 -0.80 14.30 9.49
C PRO A 45 -2.06 14.52 10.35
N ASP A 46 -2.85 15.53 10.01
CA ASP A 46 -4.09 15.86 10.75
C ASP A 46 -5.13 14.74 10.63
N GLN A 47 -5.33 14.18 9.43
CA GLN A 47 -6.22 13.03 9.23
C GLN A 47 -5.78 11.79 10.00
N LYS A 48 -4.47 11.61 10.22
CA LYS A 48 -3.97 10.51 11.07
C LYS A 48 -4.29 10.76 12.53
N HIS A 49 -4.09 11.99 12.99
CA HIS A 49 -4.38 12.38 14.36
C HIS A 49 -5.88 12.24 14.68
N GLU A 50 -6.74 12.74 13.80
CA GLU A 50 -8.19 12.61 13.93
C GLU A 50 -8.61 11.13 13.99
N ARG A 51 -8.12 10.30 13.06
CA ARG A 51 -8.38 8.85 13.08
C ARG A 51 -7.90 8.19 14.37
N GLU A 52 -6.75 8.58 14.90
CA GLU A 52 -6.25 8.05 16.17
C GLU A 52 -7.16 8.44 17.33
N SER A 53 -7.56 9.71 17.42
CA SER A 53 -8.47 10.21 18.47
C SER A 53 -9.80 9.46 18.44
N THR A 54 -10.46 9.43 17.28
CA THR A 54 -11.74 8.73 17.11
C THR A 54 -11.62 7.23 17.42
N SER A 55 -10.50 6.60 17.05
CA SER A 55 -10.28 5.17 17.37
C SER A 55 -10.15 4.93 18.88
N LYS A 56 -9.50 5.84 19.62
CA LYS A 56 -9.40 5.74 21.09
C LYS A 56 -10.76 5.89 21.75
N GLU A 57 -11.58 6.83 21.29
CA GLU A 57 -12.95 7.02 21.78
C GLU A 57 -13.81 5.77 21.57
N TYR A 58 -13.76 5.17 20.37
CA TYR A 58 -14.46 3.92 20.10
C TYR A 58 -13.93 2.75 20.93
N LEU A 59 -12.62 2.69 21.17
CA LEU A 59 -12.02 1.67 22.03
C LEU A 59 -12.53 1.79 23.47
N ASP A 60 -12.59 3.00 24.02
CA ASP A 60 -13.12 3.25 25.35
C ASP A 60 -14.59 2.85 25.47
N LEU A 61 -15.41 3.20 24.47
CA LEU A 61 -16.82 2.78 24.41
C LEU A 61 -16.96 1.26 24.35
N LEU A 62 -16.14 0.60 23.53
CA LEU A 62 -16.07 -0.85 23.42
C LEU A 62 -15.66 -1.50 24.75
N MET A 63 -14.70 -0.93 25.48
CA MET A 63 -14.25 -1.45 26.77
C MET A 63 -15.30 -1.27 27.87
N ARG A 64 -16.03 -0.16 27.88
CA ARG A 64 -17.07 0.12 28.89
C ARG A 64 -18.29 -0.79 28.75
N ASN A 65 -18.73 -1.08 27.54
CA ASN A 65 -19.89 -1.95 27.31
C ASN A 65 -19.75 -2.78 26.02
N ARG A 66 -18.92 -3.82 26.11
CA ARG A 66 -18.56 -4.66 24.96
C ARG A 66 -19.77 -5.32 24.30
N ALA A 67 -20.71 -5.85 25.08
CA ALA A 67 -21.84 -6.61 24.56
C ALA A 67 -22.82 -5.73 23.80
N ASP A 68 -23.22 -4.58 24.34
CA ASP A 68 -24.17 -3.70 23.68
C ASP A 68 -23.54 -2.89 22.54
N PHE A 69 -22.25 -2.58 22.63
CA PHE A 69 -21.54 -1.85 21.57
C PHE A 69 -21.68 -2.58 20.23
N TRP A 70 -21.39 -3.89 20.20
CA TRP A 70 -21.52 -4.69 18.97
C TRP A 70 -22.97 -4.86 18.51
N ARG A 71 -23.93 -4.92 19.43
CA ARG A 71 -25.36 -5.03 19.08
C ARG A 71 -25.91 -3.77 18.41
N ARG A 72 -25.34 -2.61 18.72
CA ARG A 72 -25.78 -1.30 18.19
C ARG A 72 -24.93 -0.82 17.02
N LEU A 73 -23.75 -1.39 16.82
CA LEU A 73 -22.87 -1.03 15.73
C LEU A 73 -23.47 -1.49 14.39
N VAL A 74 -23.95 -0.52 13.61
CA VAL A 74 -24.39 -0.73 12.23
C VAL A 74 -23.46 0.07 11.33
N THR A 75 -22.81 -0.61 10.39
CA THR A 75 -21.93 0.01 9.40
C THR A 75 -22.55 -0.14 8.01
N VAL A 76 -22.48 0.91 7.19
CA VAL A 76 -22.89 0.88 5.78
C VAL A 76 -21.70 1.34 4.94
N ASP A 77 -21.43 0.61 3.86
CA ASP A 77 -20.42 0.95 2.87
C ASP A 77 -20.98 0.63 1.48
N GLU A 78 -20.57 1.40 0.48
CA GLU A 78 -20.94 1.23 -0.91
C GLU A 78 -19.72 0.74 -1.70
N THR A 79 -19.80 -0.50 -2.21
CA THR A 79 -18.75 -1.07 -3.06
C THR A 79 -19.22 -1.13 -4.50
N TRP A 80 -18.53 -0.43 -5.40
CA TRP A 80 -18.72 -0.57 -6.85
C TRP A 80 -18.10 -1.87 -7.35
N ILE A 81 -18.92 -2.77 -7.89
CA ILE A 81 -18.47 -4.05 -8.47
C ILE A 81 -18.37 -3.88 -9.99
N HIS A 82 -17.15 -3.92 -10.52
CA HIS A 82 -16.90 -3.87 -11.97
C HIS A 82 -16.84 -5.28 -12.57
N TYR A 83 -17.43 -5.47 -13.75
CA TYR A 83 -17.43 -6.75 -14.49
C TYR A 83 -16.02 -7.21 -14.94
N TYR A 84 -15.03 -6.32 -14.98
CA TYR A 84 -13.66 -6.63 -15.38
C TYR A 84 -12.66 -5.75 -14.63
N THR A 85 -11.71 -6.37 -13.92
CA THR A 85 -10.59 -5.68 -13.25
C THR A 85 -9.26 -6.06 -13.91
N PRO A 86 -8.69 -5.21 -14.78
CA PRO A 86 -7.36 -5.46 -15.32
C PRO A 86 -6.31 -4.80 -14.42
N GLU A 87 -5.66 -5.57 -13.53
CA GLU A 87 -4.22 -5.38 -13.24
C GLU A 87 -3.62 -6.48 -12.36
N ASN A 88 -2.52 -7.07 -12.84
CA ASN A 88 -1.82 -8.16 -12.18
C ASN A 88 -0.93 -7.65 -11.04
N ARG A 89 -1.29 -7.99 -9.79
CA ARG A 89 -0.52 -7.77 -8.53
C ARG A 89 0.98 -8.11 -8.62
N MET A 90 1.36 -8.96 -9.58
CA MET A 90 2.72 -9.43 -9.81
C MET A 90 3.65 -8.38 -10.46
N SER A 91 3.12 -7.39 -11.18
CA SER A 91 3.92 -6.37 -11.89
C SER A 91 4.50 -5.29 -10.96
N ALA A 92 3.97 -5.17 -9.73
CA ALA A 92 4.29 -4.13 -8.76
C ALA A 92 5.43 -4.46 -7.78
N ARG A 93 6.22 -5.52 -8.04
CA ARG A 93 7.29 -5.95 -7.11
C ARG A 93 8.59 -5.15 -7.32
N GLN A 94 9.15 -4.59 -6.25
CA GLN A 94 10.38 -3.78 -6.25
C GLN A 94 11.40 -4.32 -5.23
N TRP A 95 12.67 -3.96 -5.37
CA TRP A 95 13.74 -4.34 -4.43
C TRP A 95 14.04 -3.18 -3.47
N THR A 96 14.20 -3.48 -2.17
CA THR A 96 14.52 -2.49 -1.13
C THR A 96 15.55 -3.03 -0.12
N GLU A 97 16.26 -2.13 0.56
CA GLU A 97 17.28 -2.47 1.57
C GLU A 97 16.67 -3.13 2.82
N GLY A 98 17.38 -4.12 3.38
CA GLY A 98 16.83 -5.08 4.33
C GLY A 98 16.79 -4.65 5.80
N VAL A 99 17.30 -3.48 6.18
CA VAL A 99 17.67 -3.24 7.59
C VAL A 99 16.61 -2.48 8.41
N PHE A 100 15.70 -1.72 7.81
CA PHE A 100 14.59 -1.07 8.55
C PHE A 100 13.34 -0.93 7.67
N CYS A 101 12.58 -2.01 7.55
CA CYS A 101 11.32 -1.99 6.79
C CYS A 101 10.17 -1.44 7.64
N ARG A 102 10.00 -0.11 7.62
CA ARG A 102 8.61 0.40 7.48
C ARG A 102 8.20 0.13 6.03
N PRO A 103 6.95 -0.27 5.73
CA PRO A 103 6.49 -0.47 4.36
C PRO A 103 6.41 0.89 3.65
N SER A 104 7.57 1.40 3.26
CA SER A 104 7.77 2.62 2.46
C SER A 104 7.98 2.25 0.99
N GLY A 105 7.73 1.00 0.60
CA GLY A 105 7.62 0.63 -0.81
C GLY A 105 6.56 1.53 -1.47
N LYS A 106 6.77 1.93 -2.73
CA LYS A 106 5.87 2.83 -3.45
C LYS A 106 4.43 2.41 -3.19
N LEU A 107 3.70 3.21 -2.44
CA LEU A 107 2.29 2.99 -2.27
C LEU A 107 1.70 3.25 -3.65
N LEU A 108 1.21 2.18 -4.27
CA LEU A 108 0.44 2.34 -5.49
C LEU A 108 -0.90 2.91 -5.04
N PHE A 109 -1.14 4.14 -5.45
CA PHE A 109 -2.43 4.80 -5.29
C PHE A 109 -3.32 4.34 -6.42
N ARG A 110 -4.59 4.09 -6.09
CA ARG A 110 -5.62 4.03 -7.12
C ARG A 110 -5.57 5.39 -7.83
N ARG A 111 -5.22 5.39 -9.13
CA ARG A 111 -5.60 6.50 -10.00
C ARG A 111 -7.12 6.37 -10.06
N ASP A 112 -7.84 7.34 -9.50
CA ASP A 112 -9.26 7.41 -9.75
C ASP A 112 -9.41 7.42 -11.27
N GLN A 113 -10.15 6.45 -11.84
CA GLN A 113 -10.59 6.58 -13.21
C GLN A 113 -11.38 7.88 -13.25
N GLU A 114 -10.90 8.84 -14.04
CA GLU A 114 -11.50 10.15 -14.15
C GLU A 114 -13.00 10.00 -14.42
N VAL A 115 -13.79 10.57 -13.52
CA VAL A 115 -15.24 10.64 -13.61
C VAL A 115 -15.57 11.46 -14.86
N GLY A 116 -15.91 10.78 -15.95
CA GLY A 116 -16.60 11.40 -17.07
C GLY A 116 -17.95 11.90 -16.56
N LYS A 117 -18.03 13.18 -16.19
CA LYS A 117 -19.29 13.87 -15.95
C LYS A 117 -20.03 13.96 -17.28
N SER A 118 -20.93 13.02 -17.57
CA SER A 118 -22.02 13.29 -18.50
C SER A 118 -23.08 14.07 -17.74
N LEU A 119 -23.14 15.38 -17.96
CA LEU A 119 -24.32 16.18 -17.65
C LEU A 119 -25.46 15.65 -18.52
N ALA A 120 -26.55 15.23 -17.87
CA ALA A 120 -27.88 15.12 -18.46
C ALA A 120 -28.83 15.92 -17.58
#